data_AF-A0A1L5NU94-F1
#
_entry.id   AF-A0A1L5NU94-F1
#
_cell.length_a   1.000
_cell.length_b   1.000
_cell.length_c   1.000
_cell.angle_alpha   90.00
_cell.angle_beta   90.00
_cell.angle_gamma   90.00
#
_symmetry.space_group_name_H-M   'P 1'
#
loop_
_entity.id
_entity.type
_entity.pdbx_description
1 polymer ?
#
loop_
_entity_poly.entity_id
_entity_poly.type
_entity_poly.pdbx_seq_one_letter_code
_entity_poly.pdbx_strand_id
1 'polypeptide(L)'
;MWRSDGPVEFWIEGVSGQNNSLDKNYKNFEQNRENAFSDALMESVTVEMMQLDTFLEETGLRPALLKIDVEGAEHHVLLGSSHCLANIRPLGSYREF
;
A
#
# COMPACT_ATOMS: atom_id res chain seq x y z
N MET A 1 4.46 6.75 10.66
CA MET A 1 4.92 5.47 11.25
C MET A 1 3.71 4.58 11.38
N TRP A 2 3.45 3.72 10.40
CA TRP A 2 2.24 2.91 10.29
C TRP A 2 2.54 1.50 10.79
N ARG A 3 2.12 1.17 12.02
CA ARG A 3 2.40 -0.13 12.67
C ARG A 3 1.17 -0.74 13.34
N SER A 4 -0.01 -0.22 13.08
CA SER A 4 -1.26 -0.69 13.67
C SER A 4 -2.41 -0.41 12.71
N ASP A 5 -3.48 -1.14 12.87
CA ASP A 5 -4.75 -0.89 12.20
C ASP A 5 -5.34 0.45 12.62
N GLY A 6 -6.23 0.98 11.78
CA GLY A 6 -7.00 2.18 12.05
C GLY A 6 -6.91 3.24 10.95
N PRO A 7 -7.44 4.44 11.23
CA PRO A 7 -7.55 5.49 10.24
C PRO A 7 -6.19 6.06 9.85
N VAL A 8 -5.96 6.19 8.55
CA VAL A 8 -4.77 6.82 7.98
C VAL A 8 -5.15 7.85 6.93
N GLU A 9 -4.33 8.88 6.80
CA GLU A 9 -4.44 9.85 5.71
C GLU A 9 -3.90 9.21 4.43
N PHE A 10 -4.73 9.18 3.40
CA PHE A 10 -4.44 8.58 2.11
C PHE A 10 -4.60 9.63 1.02
N TRP A 11 -3.57 9.78 0.21
CA TRP A 11 -3.45 10.83 -0.80
C TRP A 11 -3.76 10.24 -2.17
N ILE A 12 -4.78 10.78 -2.83
CA ILE A 12 -5.29 10.34 -4.13
C ILE A 12 -4.81 11.30 -5.21
N GLU A 13 -4.11 10.78 -6.24
CA GLU A 13 -3.65 11.56 -7.39
C GLU A 13 -4.80 11.76 -8.41
N GLY A 14 -5.09 13.01 -8.75
CA GLY A 14 -6.08 13.36 -9.79
C GLY A 14 -5.61 13.22 -11.24
N VAL A 15 -4.36 12.81 -11.51
CA VAL A 15 -3.83 12.71 -12.89
C VAL A 15 -4.42 11.50 -13.63
N SER A 16 -4.39 10.32 -13.02
CA SER A 16 -4.94 9.08 -13.60
C SER A 16 -5.80 8.27 -12.63
N GLY A 17 -5.77 8.60 -11.33
CA GLY A 17 -6.35 7.79 -10.26
C GLY A 17 -5.66 6.46 -9.98
N GLN A 18 -4.57 6.14 -10.70
CA GLN A 18 -3.88 4.86 -10.54
C GLN A 18 -2.88 4.84 -9.39
N ASN A 19 -2.27 5.98 -9.08
CA ASN A 19 -1.34 6.08 -7.96
C ASN A 19 -2.03 6.74 -6.77
N ASN A 20 -1.91 6.10 -5.61
CA ASN A 20 -2.36 6.65 -4.36
C ASN A 20 -1.31 6.33 -3.30
N SER A 21 -1.17 7.19 -2.29
CA SER A 21 -0.05 7.08 -1.37
C SER A 21 -0.45 7.36 0.07
N LEU A 22 0.21 6.66 0.99
CA LEU A 22 0.24 7.02 2.41
C LEU A 22 1.33 8.06 2.72
N ASP A 23 2.12 8.45 1.71
CA ASP A 23 3.10 9.53 1.82
C ASP A 23 2.54 10.81 1.18
N LYS A 24 2.35 11.83 2.02
CA LYS A 24 1.95 13.18 1.59
C LYS A 24 2.93 13.80 0.59
N ASN A 25 4.21 13.46 0.70
CA ASN A 25 5.25 14.00 -0.17
C ASN A 25 5.61 13.01 -1.29
N TYR A 26 4.61 12.29 -1.82
CA TYR A 26 4.81 11.30 -2.87
C TYR A 26 5.52 11.94 -4.08
N LYS A 27 6.84 11.74 -4.14
CA LYS A 27 7.74 12.48 -5.03
C LYS A 27 7.40 12.28 -6.52
N ASN A 28 6.77 11.15 -6.83
CA ASN A 28 6.40 10.82 -8.21
C ASN A 28 5.19 11.64 -8.68
N PHE A 29 4.35 12.17 -7.80
CA PHE A 29 3.16 12.95 -8.20
C PHE A 29 3.55 14.19 -9.02
N GLU A 30 4.49 14.99 -8.53
CA GLU A 30 4.91 16.22 -9.22
C GLU A 30 5.48 15.91 -10.61
N GLN A 31 6.36 14.91 -10.68
CA GLN A 31 6.96 14.48 -11.94
C GLN A 31 5.91 13.92 -12.92
N ASN A 32 4.95 13.13 -12.42
CA ASN A 32 3.87 12.56 -13.23
C ASN A 32 2.94 13.66 -13.76
N ARG A 33 2.61 14.64 -12.93
CA ARG A 33 1.79 15.79 -13.29
C ARG A 33 2.45 16.62 -14.39
N GLU A 34 3.74 16.92 -14.26
CA GLU A 34 4.52 17.63 -15.27
C GLU A 34 4.55 16.85 -16.60
N ASN A 35 4.86 15.55 -16.56
CA ASN A 35 4.92 14.70 -17.76
C ASN A 35 3.57 14.58 -18.47
N ALA A 36 2.47 14.65 -17.71
CA ALA A 36 1.11 14.58 -18.22
C ALA A 36 0.55 15.93 -18.68
N PHE A 37 1.29 17.03 -18.51
CA PHE A 37 0.81 18.41 -18.74
C PHE A 37 -0.54 18.67 -18.06
N SER A 38 -0.69 18.18 -16.82
CA SER A 38 -1.95 18.21 -16.07
C SER A 38 -1.91 19.24 -14.94
N ASP A 39 -3.05 19.89 -14.67
CA ASP A 39 -3.24 20.76 -13.49
C ASP A 39 -3.88 19.99 -12.31
N ALA A 40 -3.90 18.67 -12.37
CA ALA A 40 -4.48 17.84 -11.32
C ALA A 40 -3.84 18.10 -9.95
N LEU A 41 -4.65 17.96 -8.91
CA LEU A 41 -4.24 18.11 -7.52
C LEU A 41 -4.25 16.74 -6.82
N MET A 42 -3.51 16.64 -5.73
CA MET A 42 -3.71 15.56 -4.77
C MET A 42 -4.82 15.93 -3.79
N GLU A 43 -5.69 14.98 -3.50
CA GLU A 43 -6.70 15.08 -2.47
C GLU A 43 -6.37 14.13 -1.33
N SER A 44 -6.54 14.57 -0.08
CA SER A 44 -6.40 13.71 1.10
C SER A 44 -7.77 13.19 1.54
N VAL A 45 -7.86 11.88 1.74
CA VAL A 45 -9.02 11.23 2.36
C VAL A 45 -8.56 10.39 3.55
N THR A 46 -9.41 10.22 4.55
CA THR A 46 -9.16 9.26 5.63
C THR A 46 -9.71 7.90 5.23
N VAL A 47 -8.87 6.87 5.28
CA VAL A 47 -9.27 5.47 5.03
C VAL A 47 -8.93 4.60 6.23
N GLU A 48 -9.69 3.53 6.43
CA GLU A 48 -9.32 2.49 7.40
C GLU A 48 -8.24 1.59 6.81
N MET A 49 -7.10 1.51 7.47
CA MET A 49 -6.00 0.63 7.11
C MET A 49 -6.00 -0.57 8.04
N MET A 50 -5.71 -1.75 7.48
CA MET A 50 -5.58 -2.99 8.22
C MET A 50 -4.29 -3.71 7.80
N GLN A 51 -3.63 -4.34 8.76
CA GLN A 51 -2.51 -5.23 8.53
C GLN A 51 -2.97 -6.53 7.88
N LEU A 52 -2.11 -7.11 7.05
CA LEU A 52 -2.43 -8.37 6.38
C LEU A 52 -2.61 -9.51 7.39
N ASP A 53 -1.82 -9.52 8.47
CA ASP A 53 -1.96 -10.49 9.55
C ASP A 53 -3.35 -10.41 10.22
N THR A 54 -3.82 -9.20 10.59
CA THR A 54 -5.17 -8.99 11.12
C THR A 54 -6.23 -9.49 10.14
N PHE A 55 -6.15 -9.09 8.88
CA PHE A 55 -7.12 -9.47 7.85
C PHE A 55 -7.22 -10.99 7.68
N LEU A 56 -6.09 -11.69 7.67
CA LEU A 56 -6.05 -13.15 7.53
C LEU A 56 -6.56 -13.88 8.77
N GLU A 57 -6.30 -13.34 9.96
CA GLU A 57 -6.83 -13.88 11.21
C GLU A 57 -8.36 -13.77 11.26
N GLU A 58 -8.90 -12.57 10.97
CA GLU A 58 -10.35 -12.32 11.01
C GLU A 58 -11.12 -13.13 9.94
N THR A 59 -10.54 -13.27 8.76
CA THR A 59 -11.18 -14.01 7.66
C THR A 59 -10.92 -15.52 7.70
N GLY A 60 -9.93 -15.97 8.48
CA GLY A 60 -9.45 -17.36 8.50
C GLY A 60 -8.76 -17.81 7.21
N LEU A 61 -8.44 -16.88 6.29
CA LEU A 61 -7.82 -17.20 5.01
C LEU A 61 -6.37 -17.66 5.19
N ARG A 62 -5.97 -18.64 4.37
CA ARG A 62 -4.61 -19.20 4.33
C ARG A 62 -4.10 -19.28 2.90
N PRO A 63 -3.66 -18.15 2.32
CA PRO A 63 -3.25 -18.12 0.93
C PRO A 63 -1.98 -18.95 0.70
N ALA A 64 -1.94 -19.74 -0.37
CA ALA A 64 -0.72 -20.45 -0.79
C ALA A 64 0.26 -19.55 -1.57
N LEU A 65 -0.22 -18.41 -2.09
CA LEU A 65 0.53 -17.45 -2.87
C LEU A 65 0.16 -16.04 -2.41
N LEU A 66 1.17 -15.20 -2.16
CA LEU A 66 1.00 -13.80 -1.83
C LEU A 66 1.71 -12.94 -2.87
N LYS A 67 0.92 -12.21 -3.68
CA LYS A 67 1.42 -11.19 -4.60
C LYS A 67 1.41 -9.84 -3.88
N ILE A 68 2.57 -9.22 -3.77
CA ILE A 68 2.71 -7.87 -3.21
C ILE A 68 3.13 -6.96 -4.37
N ASP A 69 2.29 -5.99 -4.67
CA ASP A 69 2.45 -5.03 -5.76
C ASP A 69 2.09 -3.65 -5.21
N VAL A 70 3.02 -3.11 -4.42
CA VAL A 70 2.93 -1.78 -3.80
C VAL A 70 4.26 -1.09 -4.07
N GLU A 71 4.25 0.21 -4.32
CA GLU A 71 5.47 0.99 -4.55
C GLU A 71 5.80 1.82 -3.30
N GLY A 72 7.03 1.68 -2.79
CA GLY A 72 7.55 2.48 -1.68
C GLY A 72 7.02 2.10 -0.28
N ALA A 73 6.21 1.04 -0.17
CA ALA A 73 5.66 0.53 1.08
C ALA A 73 5.88 -0.99 1.29
N GLU A 74 6.71 -1.62 0.45
CA GLU A 74 6.95 -3.06 0.39
C GLU A 74 7.39 -3.60 1.75
N HIS A 75 8.37 -2.94 2.36
CA HIS A 75 8.88 -3.32 3.69
C HIS A 75 7.79 -3.23 4.77
N HIS A 76 6.90 -2.25 4.69
CA HIS A 76 5.78 -2.13 5.63
C HIS A 76 4.77 -3.26 5.46
N VAL A 77 4.45 -3.65 4.23
CA VAL A 77 3.58 -4.79 3.95
C VAL A 77 4.21 -6.09 4.46
N LEU A 78 5.52 -6.29 4.28
CA LEU A 78 6.24 -7.47 4.79
C LEU A 78 6.21 -7.53 6.33
N LEU A 79 6.35 -6.40 7.02
CA LEU A 79 6.24 -6.35 8.48
C LEU A 79 4.81 -6.66 8.96
N GLY A 80 3.80 -6.06 8.31
CA GLY A 80 2.38 -6.30 8.62
C GLY A 80 1.85 -7.68 8.18
N SER A 81 2.71 -8.52 7.59
CA SER A 81 2.43 -9.89 7.20
C SER A 81 3.40 -10.90 7.81
N SER A 82 4.20 -10.47 8.79
CA SER A 82 5.30 -11.27 9.33
C SER A 82 4.82 -12.57 9.98
N HIS A 83 3.65 -12.58 10.64
CA HIS A 83 3.08 -13.81 11.20
C HIS A 83 2.57 -14.74 10.08
N CYS A 84 1.92 -14.21 9.06
CA CYS A 84 1.49 -14.96 7.87
C CYS A 84 2.68 -15.62 7.18
N LEU A 85 3.73 -14.85 6.89
CA LEU A 85 4.93 -15.35 6.21
C LEU A 85 5.62 -16.47 7.01
N ALA A 86 5.64 -16.37 8.34
CA ALA A 86 6.23 -17.39 9.21
C ALA A 86 5.39 -18.68 9.27
N ASN A 87 4.06 -18.54 9.34
CA ASN A 87 3.14 -19.64 9.69
C ASN A 87 2.45 -20.30 8.48
N ILE A 88 2.09 -19.51 7.48
CA ILE A 88 1.39 -19.97 6.27
C ILE A 88 2.39 -20.28 5.16
N ARG A 89 3.55 -19.59 5.15
CA ARG A 89 4.64 -19.76 4.18
C ARG A 89 4.16 -19.72 2.72
N PRO A 90 3.41 -18.68 2.31
CA PRO A 90 3.04 -18.52 0.92
C PRO A 90 4.29 -18.32 0.06
N LEU A 91 4.22 -18.73 -1.20
CA LEU A 91 5.21 -18.27 -2.19
C LEU A 91 5.07 -16.75 -2.34
N GLY A 92 6.19 -16.03 -2.25
CA GLY A 92 6.24 -14.58 -2.40
C GLY A 92 6.68 -14.19 -3.81
N SER A 93 5.95 -13.25 -4.42
CA SER A 93 6.40 -12.53 -5.62
C SER A 93 6.21 -11.04 -5.39
N TYR A 94 7.31 -10.29 -5.37
CA TYR A 94 7.35 -8.83 -5.35
C TYR A 94 8.36 -8.36 -6.41
N ARG A 95 8.15 -7.16 -6.97
CA ARG A 95 9.11 -6.51 -7.87
C ARG A 95 9.77 -5.36 -7.12
N GLU A 96 11.10 -5.28 -7.18
CA GLU A 96 11.83 -4.05 -6.85
C GLU A 96 11.76 -3.13 -8.07
N PHE A 97 11.35 -1.87 -7.85
CA PHE A 97 11.30 -0.81 -8.88
C PHE A 97 12.46 0.15 -8.70
#